data_AF-A0A182LTS0-F1
#
_entry.id   AF-A0A182LTS0-F1
#
_cell.length_a   1.000
_cell.length_b   1.000
_cell.length_c   1.000
_cell.angle_alpha   90.00
_cell.angle_beta   90.00
_cell.angle_gamma   90.00
#
_symmetry.space_group_name_H-M   'P 1'
#
loop_
_entity.id
_entity.type
_entity.pdbx_description
1 polymer ?
#
loop_
_entity_poly.entity_id
_entity_poly.type
_entity_poly.pdbx_seq_one_letter_code
_entity_poly.pdbx_strand_id
1 'polypeptide(L)'
;MTRAPKSNFFAVELLNGHIYIHMDLGSGAVKVRASRRRVDDGVWHELSLRRNGRDGKVGVDGQWNEFRTPGEASQMQLDSPMYIGGIGPPYAEIYIPPAIWTATLRQGFVGCLRDLTLSGKPVDIAHIARQQDSGAIKPSCHVIANQCGGQVSPCQNGGQCTEGWNRPLCDCSATLFTGPTCGRESATLAFNGSQHMAVWIGGTQGSRTQTEELVIRFKTSRPAGLLLLTSAESSSSDRLEIGLVAGRVRANVRLGDREKNLLAGLTVLNDNNWHTVRFSRRASNLRLQVDGTQPVRVPLNKRTSGVHQLARMMVRGSLMLTTIDGNCH
;
A
#
# COMPACT_ATOMS: atom_id res chain seq x y z
N MET A 1 22.22 19.69 17.11
CA MET A 1 21.14 18.69 17.28
C MET A 1 19.97 19.09 16.40
N THR A 2 19.87 18.54 15.19
CA THR A 2 18.74 18.78 14.29
C THR A 2 17.54 18.01 14.82
N ARG A 3 16.51 18.73 15.28
CA ARG A 3 15.26 18.16 15.80
C ARG A 3 14.63 17.29 14.70
N ALA A 4 14.34 16.02 15.00
CA ALA A 4 13.58 15.17 14.09
C ALA A 4 12.29 15.91 13.65
N PRO A 5 11.93 15.89 12.36
CA PRO A 5 10.76 16.61 11.88
C PRO A 5 9.53 16.18 12.68
N LYS A 6 8.82 17.17 13.24
CA LYS A 6 7.64 16.95 14.07
C LYS A 6 6.55 16.32 13.19
N SER A 7 6.16 15.10 13.53
CA SER A 7 5.17 14.29 12.80
C SER A 7 3.74 14.66 13.19
N ASN A 8 3.40 15.95 13.23
CA ASN A 8 2.00 16.32 13.47
C ASN A 8 1.20 16.02 12.21
N PHE A 9 0.18 15.18 12.31
CA PHE A 9 -0.72 14.95 11.19
C PHE A 9 -2.10 14.49 11.64
N PHE A 10 -3.06 14.70 10.75
CA PHE A 10 -4.37 14.09 10.78
C PHE A 10 -4.65 13.48 9.41
N ALA A 11 -5.20 12.28 9.37
CA ALA A 11 -5.60 11.64 8.12
C ALA A 11 -6.83 10.77 8.30
N VAL A 12 -7.57 10.60 7.21
CA VAL A 12 -8.67 9.66 7.08
C VAL A 12 -8.33 8.70 5.96
N GLU A 13 -8.43 7.40 6.19
CA GLU A 13 -8.27 6.38 5.15
C GLU A 13 -9.45 5.42 5.12
N LEU A 14 -9.85 5.00 3.92
CA LEU A 14 -10.74 3.86 3.70
C LEU A 14 -9.87 2.63 3.47
N LEU A 15 -9.89 1.67 4.39
CA LEU A 15 -9.07 0.47 4.35
C LEU A 15 -9.93 -0.77 4.56
N ASN A 16 -9.92 -1.69 3.59
CA ASN A 16 -10.74 -2.91 3.60
C ASN A 16 -12.23 -2.62 3.91
N GLY A 17 -12.77 -1.60 3.26
CA GLY A 17 -14.16 -1.16 3.42
C GLY A 17 -14.46 -0.41 4.72
N HIS A 18 -13.48 -0.13 5.59
CA HIS A 18 -13.71 0.57 6.85
C HIS A 18 -12.99 1.91 6.91
N ILE A 19 -13.61 2.91 7.55
CA ILE A 19 -12.99 4.21 7.76
C ILE A 19 -12.10 4.13 8.99
N TYR A 20 -10.86 4.58 8.83
CA TYR A 20 -9.91 4.80 9.91
C TYR A 20 -9.49 6.25 9.94
N ILE A 21 -9.34 6.79 11.15
CA ILE A 21 -8.60 8.04 11.36
C ILE A 21 -7.22 7.75 11.91
N HIS A 22 -6.30 8.64 11.58
CA HIS A 22 -4.96 8.68 12.14
C HIS A 22 -4.68 10.07 12.69
N MET A 23 -4.06 10.13 13.86
CA MET A 23 -3.72 11.40 14.48
C MET A 23 -2.42 11.29 15.27
N ASP A 24 -1.50 12.22 15.04
CA ASP A 24 -0.28 12.37 15.83
C ASP A 24 -0.13 13.85 16.22
N LEU A 25 0.04 14.09 17.52
CA LEU A 25 0.25 15.43 18.10
C LEU A 25 1.72 15.70 18.43
N GLY A 26 2.62 14.86 17.91
CA GLY A 26 4.08 14.95 18.09
C GLY A 26 4.65 13.96 19.10
N SER A 27 3.82 13.06 19.65
CA SER A 27 4.22 12.03 20.63
C SER A 27 3.84 10.62 20.19
N GLY A 28 3.45 10.45 18.92
CA GLY A 28 3.10 9.17 18.33
C GLY A 28 1.69 9.15 17.77
N ALA A 29 1.52 8.40 16.68
CA ALA A 29 0.23 8.28 16.00
C ALA A 29 -0.71 7.30 16.70
N VAL A 30 -1.98 7.68 16.83
CA VAL A 30 -3.10 6.78 17.11
C VAL A 30 -3.81 6.42 15.80
N LYS A 31 -4.22 5.16 15.65
CA LYS A 31 -5.08 4.66 14.56
C LYS A 31 -6.39 4.19 15.17
N VAL A 32 -7.51 4.77 14.74
CA VAL A 32 -8.84 4.46 15.28
C VAL A 32 -9.77 4.05 14.15
N ARG A 33 -10.42 2.90 14.27
CA ARG A 33 -11.48 2.48 13.34
C ARG A 33 -12.75 3.27 13.67
N ALA A 34 -13.19 4.13 12.75
CA ALA A 34 -14.37 4.95 12.93
C ALA A 34 -15.67 4.19 12.59
N SER A 35 -15.65 3.29 11.61
CA SER A 35 -16.83 2.55 11.16
C SER A 35 -16.91 1.14 11.78
N ARG A 36 -18.08 0.76 12.31
CA ARG A 36 -18.35 -0.61 12.79
C ARG A 36 -18.58 -1.59 11.66
N ARG A 37 -19.28 -1.13 10.61
CA ARG A 37 -19.56 -1.86 9.38
C ARG A 37 -18.69 -1.36 8.23
N ARG A 38 -18.70 -2.15 7.14
CA ARG A 38 -18.18 -1.72 5.86
C ARG A 38 -19.01 -0.55 5.32
N VAL A 39 -18.35 0.38 4.64
CA VAL A 39 -18.93 1.60 4.06
C VAL A 39 -18.65 1.70 2.55
N ASP A 40 -18.06 0.67 1.96
CA ASP A 40 -17.84 0.53 0.53
C ASP A 40 -19.04 -0.14 -0.15
N ASP A 41 -20.26 0.27 0.25
CA ASP A 41 -21.54 -0.29 -0.19
C ASP A 41 -22.25 0.57 -1.27
N GLY A 42 -21.61 1.68 -1.68
CA GLY A 42 -22.14 2.59 -2.69
C GLY A 42 -23.18 3.58 -2.16
N VAL A 43 -23.41 3.63 -0.84
CA VAL A 43 -24.34 4.56 -0.19
C VAL A 43 -23.58 5.73 0.44
N TRP A 44 -24.27 6.86 0.62
CA TRP A 44 -23.72 8.00 1.35
C TRP A 44 -23.53 7.66 2.83
N HIS A 45 -22.36 7.98 3.36
CA HIS A 45 -22.02 7.87 4.78
C HIS A 45 -21.54 9.21 5.32
N GLU A 46 -21.87 9.50 6.57
CA GLU A 46 -21.41 10.70 7.27
C GLU A 46 -20.25 10.35 8.21
N LEU A 47 -19.07 10.94 8.00
CA LEU A 47 -17.96 10.87 8.95
C LEU A 47 -17.92 12.15 9.80
N SER A 48 -18.00 11.99 11.11
CA SER A 48 -17.92 13.10 12.05
C SER A 48 -16.76 12.89 13.04
N LEU A 49 -16.02 13.95 13.34
CA LEU A 49 -14.95 13.95 14.34
C LEU A 49 -15.08 15.17 15.24
N ARG A 50 -14.96 14.95 16.56
CA ARG A 50 -14.87 16.02 17.56
C ARG A 50 -13.69 15.73 18.48
N ARG A 51 -12.91 16.75 18.82
CA ARG A 51 -11.74 16.62 19.69
C ARG A 51 -11.65 17.81 20.64
N ASN A 52 -11.28 17.54 21.89
CA ASN A 52 -10.89 18.52 22.88
C ASN A 52 -9.56 18.11 23.51
N GLY A 53 -8.48 18.83 23.19
CA GLY A 53 -7.12 18.44 23.60
C GLY A 53 -6.78 17.02 23.14
N ARG A 54 -6.38 16.15 24.06
CA ARG A 54 -6.00 14.76 23.72
C ARG A 54 -7.20 13.83 23.51
N ASP A 55 -8.37 14.22 24.00
CA ASP A 55 -9.58 13.40 23.98
C ASP A 55 -10.39 13.71 22.73
N GLY A 56 -10.89 12.67 22.06
CA GLY A 56 -11.70 12.82 20.89
C GLY A 56 -12.72 11.71 20.73
N LYS A 57 -13.69 11.96 19.86
CA LYS A 57 -14.63 10.96 19.37
C LYS A 57 -14.73 11.08 17.86
N VAL A 58 -14.83 9.92 17.22
CA VAL A 58 -15.01 9.79 15.78
C VAL A 58 -16.13 8.81 15.52
N GLY A 59 -16.97 9.10 14.55
CA GLY A 59 -18.10 8.22 14.24
C GLY A 59 -18.49 8.27 12.79
N VAL A 60 -19.12 7.18 12.35
CA VAL A 60 -19.75 7.07 11.04
C VAL A 60 -21.23 6.81 11.23
N ASP A 61 -22.08 7.53 10.51
CA ASP A 61 -23.55 7.44 10.58
C ASP A 61 -24.08 7.55 12.02
N GLY A 62 -23.53 8.50 12.79
CA GLY A 62 -23.90 8.74 14.19
C GLY A 62 -23.36 7.73 15.21
N GLN A 63 -22.65 6.67 14.79
CA GLN A 63 -22.05 5.70 15.70
C GLN A 63 -20.65 6.13 16.13
N TRP A 64 -20.51 6.58 17.38
CA TRP A 64 -19.27 7.13 17.91
C TRP A 64 -18.35 6.09 18.55
N ASN A 65 -17.04 6.33 18.44
CA ASN A 65 -15.97 5.67 19.18
C ASN A 65 -15.08 6.75 19.79
N GLU A 66 -14.77 6.59 21.08
CA GLU A 66 -13.87 7.49 21.80
C GLU A 66 -12.41 7.07 21.60
N PHE A 67 -11.51 8.05 21.66
CA PHE A 67 -10.08 7.81 21.60
C PHE A 67 -9.31 8.91 22.34
N ARG A 68 -8.08 8.58 22.74
CA ARG A 68 -7.11 9.53 23.32
C ARG A 68 -5.77 9.40 22.60
N THR A 69 -5.16 10.53 22.25
CA THR A 69 -3.81 10.57 21.66
C THR A 69 -2.73 10.35 22.74
N PRO A 70 -1.61 9.68 22.42
CA PRO A 70 -0.53 9.43 23.38
C PRO A 70 0.30 10.69 23.68
N GLY A 71 1.06 10.65 24.79
CA GLY A 71 1.92 11.75 25.25
C GLY A 71 1.14 12.97 25.76
N GLU A 72 1.82 14.04 26.15
CA GLU A 72 1.21 15.21 26.80
C GLU A 72 0.80 16.34 25.83
N ALA A 73 1.20 16.24 24.56
CA ALA A 73 0.85 17.25 23.57
C ALA A 73 -0.66 17.26 23.29
N SER A 74 -1.28 18.43 23.38
CA SER A 74 -2.72 18.64 23.12
C SER A 74 -2.99 19.48 21.87
N GLN A 75 -2.00 20.22 21.38
CA GLN A 75 -2.10 21.07 20.21
C GLN A 75 -1.69 20.33 18.94
N MET A 76 -2.40 20.60 17.84
CA MET A 76 -2.08 20.10 16.51
C MET A 76 -1.65 21.28 15.65
N GLN A 77 -0.42 21.25 15.16
CA GLN A 77 0.11 22.24 14.22
C GLN A 77 0.25 21.60 12.85
N LEU A 78 -0.49 22.12 11.86
CA LEU A 78 -0.46 21.70 10.46
C LEU A 78 -0.04 22.91 9.62
N ASP A 79 1.05 22.78 8.88
CA ASP A 79 1.64 23.82 8.02
C ASP A 79 1.66 23.43 6.53
N SER A 80 1.23 22.21 6.21
CA SER A 80 1.16 21.67 4.86
C SER A 80 -0.25 21.78 4.27
N PRO A 81 -0.41 21.77 2.93
CA PRO A 81 -1.72 21.74 2.28
C PRO A 81 -2.58 20.55 2.75
N MET A 82 -3.89 20.74 2.78
CA MET A 82 -4.84 19.64 2.99
C MET A 82 -5.05 18.89 1.69
N TYR A 83 -4.78 17.58 1.71
CA TYR A 83 -4.97 16.69 0.57
C TYR A 83 -6.32 15.98 0.68
N ILE A 84 -7.12 16.00 -0.40
CA ILE A 84 -8.42 15.33 -0.49
C ILE A 84 -8.36 14.33 -1.64
N GLY A 85 -8.83 13.11 -1.41
CA GLY A 85 -8.91 12.07 -2.43
C GLY A 85 -7.59 11.33 -2.73
N GLY A 86 -6.44 11.91 -2.44
CA GLY A 86 -5.14 11.28 -2.66
C GLY A 86 -3.97 12.24 -2.41
N ILE A 87 -2.74 11.76 -2.59
CA ILE A 87 -1.51 12.46 -2.21
C ILE A 87 -0.67 12.94 -3.41
N GLY A 88 -1.32 13.33 -4.51
CA GLY A 88 -0.61 13.83 -5.70
C GLY A 88 0.28 12.79 -6.40
N PRO A 89 1.06 13.22 -7.41
CA PRO A 89 1.82 12.32 -8.26
C PRO A 89 3.03 11.66 -7.55
N PRO A 90 3.58 10.56 -8.10
CA PRO A 90 4.72 9.83 -7.54
C PRO A 90 5.97 10.66 -7.23
N TYR A 91 6.21 11.70 -8.02
CA TYR A 91 7.38 12.58 -7.94
C TYR A 91 7.18 13.80 -7.04
N ALA A 92 6.00 13.98 -6.45
CA ALA A 92 5.80 15.04 -5.46
C ALA A 92 6.55 14.70 -4.17
N GLU A 93 7.37 15.64 -3.68
CA GLU A 93 8.11 15.52 -2.42
C GLU A 93 7.18 15.77 -1.22
N ILE A 94 6.29 14.81 -0.95
CA ILE A 94 5.34 14.87 0.16
C ILE A 94 5.77 13.87 1.24
N TYR A 95 5.87 14.35 2.48
CA TYR A 95 6.08 13.47 3.62
C TYR A 95 4.79 12.68 3.90
N ILE A 96 4.85 11.36 3.75
CA ILE A 96 3.75 10.44 4.04
C ILE A 96 4.02 9.74 5.37
N PRO A 97 3.21 10.00 6.41
CA PRO A 97 3.30 9.24 7.65
C PRO A 97 3.15 7.73 7.42
N PRO A 98 4.10 6.88 7.86
CA PRO A 98 4.07 5.44 7.60
C PRO A 98 2.83 4.71 8.16
N ALA A 99 2.12 5.35 9.09
CA ALA A 99 0.88 4.83 9.66
C ALA A 99 -0.29 4.82 8.66
N ILE A 100 -0.25 5.69 7.65
CA ILE A 100 -1.30 5.83 6.63
C ILE A 100 -0.97 4.89 5.48
N TRP A 101 -1.61 3.73 5.46
CA TRP A 101 -1.22 2.63 4.57
C TRP A 101 -1.67 2.88 3.14
N THR A 102 -2.88 3.43 2.94
CA THR A 102 -3.37 3.74 1.60
C THR A 102 -2.51 4.78 0.91
N ALA A 103 -2.09 5.83 1.63
CA ALA A 103 -1.16 6.84 1.15
C ALA A 103 0.21 6.24 0.81
N THR A 104 0.76 5.39 1.70
CA THR A 104 2.04 4.69 1.46
C THR A 104 2.00 3.83 0.18
N LEU A 105 0.87 3.18 -0.09
CA LEU A 105 0.64 2.39 -1.31
C LEU A 105 0.13 3.21 -2.50
N ARG A 106 -0.01 4.53 -2.35
CA ARG A 106 -0.61 5.44 -3.36
C ARG A 106 -2.01 4.99 -3.84
N GLN A 107 -2.77 4.35 -2.95
CA GLN A 107 -4.16 3.97 -3.16
C GLN A 107 -5.07 5.14 -2.82
N GLY A 108 -5.24 6.06 -3.77
CA GLY A 108 -6.17 7.20 -3.65
C GLY A 108 -7.63 6.74 -3.54
N PHE A 109 -8.45 7.58 -2.92
CA PHE A 109 -9.90 7.37 -2.83
C PHE A 109 -10.55 7.50 -4.21
N VAL A 110 -11.53 6.64 -4.45
CA VAL A 110 -12.32 6.60 -5.68
C VAL A 110 -13.76 6.50 -5.25
N GLY A 111 -14.53 7.54 -5.53
CA GLY A 111 -15.86 7.72 -4.98
C GLY A 111 -16.25 9.18 -5.01
N CYS A 112 -17.17 9.55 -4.14
CA CYS A 112 -17.67 10.92 -4.04
C CYS A 112 -17.53 11.46 -2.63
N LEU A 113 -17.27 12.77 -2.55
CA LEU A 113 -17.21 13.51 -1.29
C LEU A 113 -18.08 14.76 -1.43
N ARG A 114 -18.76 15.15 -0.35
CA ARG A 114 -19.54 16.39 -0.25
C ARG A 114 -19.55 16.90 1.19
N ASP A 115 -20.05 18.11 1.39
CA ASP A 115 -20.35 18.69 2.71
C ASP A 115 -19.17 18.72 3.69
N LEU A 116 -17.95 19.01 3.19
CA LEU A 116 -16.79 19.16 4.06
C LEU A 116 -16.95 20.39 4.95
N THR A 117 -16.90 20.18 6.26
CA THR A 117 -16.92 21.23 7.27
C THR A 117 -15.70 21.13 8.18
N LEU A 118 -15.02 22.26 8.42
CA LEU A 118 -13.87 22.37 9.31
C LEU A 118 -14.20 23.35 10.44
N SER A 119 -14.25 22.86 11.67
CA SER A 119 -14.60 23.67 12.85
C SER A 119 -15.91 24.45 12.67
N GLY A 120 -16.91 23.81 12.04
CA GLY A 120 -18.22 24.38 11.75
C GLY A 120 -18.27 25.30 10.52
N LYS A 121 -17.13 25.56 9.86
CA LYS A 121 -17.09 26.36 8.63
C LYS A 121 -17.15 25.44 7.40
N PRO A 122 -18.12 25.61 6.49
CA PRO A 122 -18.15 24.84 5.25
C PRO A 122 -16.96 25.19 4.36
N VAL A 123 -16.42 24.19 3.67
CA VAL A 123 -15.34 24.32 2.68
C VAL A 123 -15.90 23.93 1.32
N ASP A 124 -15.88 24.86 0.36
CA ASP A 124 -16.33 24.60 -1.01
C ASP A 124 -15.28 23.82 -1.81
N ILE A 125 -15.31 22.49 -1.64
CA ILE A 125 -14.40 21.57 -2.32
C ILE A 125 -14.61 21.52 -3.84
N ALA A 126 -15.81 21.85 -4.33
CA ALA A 126 -16.11 21.86 -5.75
C ALA A 126 -15.52 23.09 -6.44
N HIS A 127 -15.53 24.25 -5.77
CA HIS A 127 -14.83 25.44 -6.24
C HIS A 127 -13.32 25.23 -6.27
N ILE A 128 -12.72 24.69 -5.20
CA ILE A 128 -11.28 24.39 -5.13
C ILE A 128 -10.87 23.42 -6.24
N ALA A 129 -11.65 22.36 -6.48
CA ALA A 129 -11.35 21.39 -7.54
C ALA A 129 -11.38 22.01 -8.94
N ARG A 130 -12.32 22.92 -9.23
CA ARG A 130 -12.41 23.63 -10.51
C ARG A 130 -11.22 24.54 -10.76
N GLN A 131 -10.73 25.22 -9.71
CA GLN A 131 -9.55 26.10 -9.83
C GLN A 131 -8.26 25.33 -10.17
N GLN A 132 -8.18 24.05 -9.84
CA GLN A 132 -7.01 23.21 -10.12
C GLN A 132 -7.05 22.57 -11.52
N ASP A 133 -8.17 22.70 -12.24
CA ASP A 133 -8.40 22.28 -13.63
C ASP A 133 -7.73 20.95 -14.07
N SER A 134 -7.81 19.94 -13.21
CA SER A 134 -7.15 18.66 -13.50
C SER A 134 -7.87 17.82 -14.57
N GLY A 135 -9.11 18.15 -14.92
CA GLY A 135 -10.02 17.31 -15.71
C GLY A 135 -10.40 15.96 -15.05
N ALA A 136 -9.66 15.54 -14.01
CA ALA A 136 -9.79 14.26 -13.33
C ALA A 136 -10.87 14.28 -12.23
N ILE A 137 -11.10 15.43 -11.60
CA ILE A 137 -12.15 15.61 -10.58
C ILE A 137 -13.41 16.12 -11.27
N LYS A 138 -14.45 15.30 -11.32
CA LYS A 138 -15.75 15.66 -11.90
C LYS A 138 -16.68 16.24 -10.83
N PRO A 139 -17.45 17.31 -11.11
CA PRO A 139 -18.35 17.94 -10.12
C PRO A 139 -19.66 17.17 -9.88
N SER A 140 -19.78 15.94 -10.38
CA SER A 140 -21.00 15.13 -10.30
C SER A 140 -20.71 13.73 -9.78
N CYS A 141 -21.66 13.19 -9.01
CA CYS A 141 -21.61 11.86 -8.42
C CYS A 141 -22.83 11.04 -8.86
N HIS A 142 -22.76 10.49 -10.07
CA HIS A 142 -23.75 9.54 -10.56
C HIS A 142 -23.06 8.21 -10.86
N VAL A 143 -23.70 7.10 -10.53
CA VAL A 143 -23.22 5.77 -10.92
C VAL A 143 -23.45 5.62 -12.42
N ILE A 144 -22.41 5.29 -13.17
CA ILE A 144 -22.51 5.00 -14.60
C ILE A 144 -22.78 3.52 -14.84
N ALA A 145 -23.25 3.18 -16.04
CA ALA A 145 -23.47 1.80 -16.43
C ALA A 145 -22.17 0.97 -16.35
N ASN A 146 -22.31 -0.32 -16.04
CA ASN A 146 -21.21 -1.28 -15.99
C ASN A 146 -20.44 -1.29 -17.33
N GLN A 147 -19.15 -0.99 -17.28
CA GLN A 147 -18.28 -0.85 -18.44
C GLN A 147 -17.68 -2.19 -18.87
N CYS A 148 -17.53 -3.14 -17.95
CA CYS A 148 -17.05 -4.49 -18.25
C CYS A 148 -18.13 -5.39 -18.91
N GLY A 149 -19.41 -5.02 -18.83
CA GLY A 149 -20.52 -5.79 -19.39
C GLY A 149 -20.84 -5.50 -20.87
N GLY A 150 -20.12 -4.58 -21.51
CA GLY A 150 -20.33 -4.22 -22.92
C GLY A 150 -19.83 -5.29 -23.90
N GLN A 151 -20.20 -5.15 -25.18
CA GLN A 151 -19.72 -6.04 -26.26
C GLN A 151 -18.20 -5.96 -26.46
N VAL A 152 -17.59 -4.81 -26.14
CA VAL A 152 -16.14 -4.59 -26.23
C VAL A 152 -15.59 -4.41 -24.83
N SER A 153 -14.71 -5.31 -24.40
CA SER A 153 -14.01 -5.19 -23.12
C SER A 153 -13.07 -3.97 -23.15
N PRO A 154 -13.06 -3.11 -22.12
CA PRO A 154 -12.11 -2.02 -22.01
C PRO A 154 -10.68 -2.51 -21.69
N CYS A 155 -10.53 -3.77 -21.28
CA CYS A 155 -9.24 -4.40 -21.02
C CYS A 155 -8.72 -5.08 -22.29
N GLN A 156 -7.58 -4.60 -22.78
CA GLN A 156 -6.95 -5.08 -24.01
C GLN A 156 -6.15 -6.37 -23.77
N ASN A 157 -5.71 -7.01 -24.86
CA ASN A 157 -4.78 -8.14 -24.85
C ASN A 157 -5.17 -9.30 -23.92
N GLY A 158 -6.48 -9.59 -23.81
CA GLY A 158 -7.02 -10.68 -22.99
C GLY A 158 -7.01 -10.40 -21.49
N GLY A 159 -6.80 -9.16 -21.06
CA GLY A 159 -6.92 -8.77 -19.65
C GLY A 159 -8.33 -8.96 -19.11
N GLN A 160 -8.45 -9.41 -17.85
CA GLN A 160 -9.75 -9.63 -17.22
C GLN A 160 -10.33 -8.31 -16.71
N CYS A 161 -11.55 -7.98 -17.13
CA CYS A 161 -12.26 -6.79 -16.68
C CYS A 161 -13.10 -7.07 -15.44
N THR A 162 -12.98 -6.21 -14.43
CA THR A 162 -13.88 -6.16 -13.27
C THR A 162 -14.39 -4.74 -13.07
N GLU A 163 -15.67 -4.59 -12.71
CA GLU A 163 -16.27 -3.27 -12.54
C GLU A 163 -15.82 -2.66 -11.20
N GLY A 164 -15.31 -1.43 -11.24
CA GLY A 164 -15.03 -0.61 -10.07
C GLY A 164 -16.05 0.53 -9.92
N TRP A 165 -15.75 1.52 -9.07
CA TRP A 165 -16.58 2.73 -8.98
C TRP A 165 -16.40 3.60 -10.23
N ASN A 166 -17.38 3.58 -11.13
CA ASN A 166 -17.42 4.35 -12.37
C ASN A 166 -16.16 4.18 -13.23
N ARG A 167 -15.49 3.03 -13.16
CA ARG A 167 -14.32 2.71 -13.98
C ARG A 167 -14.11 1.20 -14.09
N PRO A 168 -13.63 0.70 -15.23
CA PRO A 168 -13.17 -0.67 -15.34
C PRO A 168 -11.83 -0.84 -14.62
N LEU A 169 -11.62 -2.01 -14.03
CA LEU A 169 -10.36 -2.46 -13.46
C LEU A 169 -9.87 -3.66 -14.26
N CYS A 170 -8.69 -3.53 -14.87
CA CYS A 170 -8.10 -4.57 -15.70
C CYS A 170 -7.02 -5.36 -14.95
N ASP A 171 -7.19 -6.69 -14.85
CA ASP A 171 -6.13 -7.60 -14.42
C ASP A 171 -5.30 -8.05 -15.62
N CYS A 172 -4.07 -7.53 -15.71
CA CYS A 172 -3.11 -7.86 -16.76
C CYS A 172 -2.14 -8.98 -16.36
N SER A 173 -2.29 -9.59 -15.19
CA SER A 173 -1.27 -10.51 -14.64
C SER A 173 -1.09 -11.79 -15.45
N ALA A 174 -2.10 -12.19 -16.22
CA ALA A 174 -2.07 -13.33 -17.14
C ALA A 174 -1.68 -12.96 -18.59
N THR A 175 -1.29 -11.71 -18.87
CA THR A 175 -0.95 -11.24 -20.23
C THR A 175 0.53 -10.83 -20.32
N LEU A 176 1.06 -10.46 -21.48
CA LEU A 176 2.41 -9.86 -21.59
C LEU A 176 2.37 -8.32 -21.47
N PHE A 177 1.24 -7.77 -21.02
CA PHE A 177 0.97 -6.35 -21.03
C PHE A 177 0.75 -5.80 -19.61
N THR A 178 0.81 -4.49 -19.49
CA THR A 178 0.68 -3.72 -18.25
C THR A 178 -0.07 -2.41 -18.51
N GLY A 179 -0.21 -1.61 -17.46
CA GLY A 179 -0.98 -0.37 -17.46
C GLY A 179 -2.46 -0.58 -17.17
N PRO A 180 -3.24 0.50 -17.07
CA PRO A 180 -4.62 0.48 -16.58
C PRO A 180 -5.59 -0.28 -17.49
N THR A 181 -5.24 -0.48 -18.77
CA THR A 181 -6.06 -1.16 -19.78
C THR A 181 -5.35 -2.35 -20.41
N CYS A 182 -4.20 -2.78 -19.87
CA CYS A 182 -3.36 -3.83 -20.46
C CYS A 182 -2.91 -3.55 -21.91
N GLY A 183 -2.80 -2.28 -22.30
CA GLY A 183 -2.42 -1.87 -23.67
C GLY A 183 -0.92 -1.64 -23.90
N ARG A 184 -0.10 -1.70 -22.84
CA ARG A 184 1.35 -1.45 -22.94
C ARG A 184 2.11 -2.74 -22.74
N GLU A 185 3.05 -3.08 -23.61
CA GLU A 185 3.91 -4.25 -23.40
C GLU A 185 4.69 -4.13 -22.08
N SER A 186 4.78 -5.24 -21.35
CA SER A 186 5.54 -5.30 -20.11
C SER A 186 7.04 -5.35 -20.43
N ALA A 187 7.81 -4.46 -19.81
CA ALA A 187 9.26 -4.53 -19.88
C ALA A 187 9.75 -5.89 -19.36
N THR A 188 10.55 -6.58 -20.16
CA THR A 188 11.14 -7.89 -19.82
C THR A 188 12.65 -7.77 -19.81
N LEU A 189 13.29 -8.17 -18.71
CA LEU A 189 14.73 -8.18 -18.55
C LEU A 189 15.21 -9.63 -18.48
N ALA A 190 16.26 -9.96 -19.23
CA ALA A 190 16.91 -11.27 -19.18
C ALA A 190 18.17 -11.18 -18.33
N PHE A 191 18.36 -12.16 -17.45
CA PHE A 191 19.53 -12.30 -16.59
C PHE A 191 20.21 -13.64 -16.88
N ASN A 192 21.52 -13.63 -17.03
CA ASN A 192 22.29 -14.82 -17.45
C ASN A 192 22.95 -15.62 -16.31
N GLY A 193 22.89 -15.14 -15.07
CA GLY A 193 23.65 -15.72 -13.95
C GLY A 193 24.54 -14.70 -13.24
N SER A 194 25.23 -13.85 -13.99
CA SER A 194 26.27 -12.94 -13.48
C SER A 194 25.84 -11.46 -13.43
N GLN A 195 24.68 -11.15 -14.00
CA GLN A 195 24.15 -9.79 -14.06
C GLN A 195 23.35 -9.44 -12.81
N HIS A 196 23.33 -8.14 -12.50
CA HIS A 196 22.44 -7.60 -11.50
C HIS A 196 21.94 -6.20 -11.88
N MET A 197 20.83 -5.81 -11.29
CA MET A 197 20.27 -4.47 -11.36
C MET A 197 20.16 -3.92 -9.95
N ALA A 198 20.20 -2.59 -9.78
CA ALA A 198 19.98 -1.92 -8.50
C ALA A 198 19.06 -0.71 -8.74
N VAL A 199 17.94 -0.62 -8.00
CA VAL A 199 16.98 0.48 -8.11
C VAL A 199 16.69 1.11 -6.75
N TRP A 200 16.74 2.43 -6.70
CA TRP A 200 16.34 3.22 -5.53
C TRP A 200 14.82 3.43 -5.52
N ILE A 201 14.13 2.77 -4.60
CA ILE A 201 12.68 2.93 -4.41
C ILE A 201 12.43 4.00 -3.35
N GLY A 202 11.66 5.05 -3.69
CA GLY A 202 11.30 6.12 -2.75
C GLY A 202 12.25 7.31 -2.72
N GLY A 203 13.00 7.55 -3.80
CA GLY A 203 13.94 8.68 -3.90
C GLY A 203 15.22 8.50 -3.09
N THR A 204 16.04 9.54 -3.02
CA THR A 204 17.37 9.53 -2.37
C THR A 204 17.31 9.39 -0.86
N GLN A 205 16.15 9.67 -0.26
CA GLN A 205 15.95 9.63 1.18
C GLN A 205 15.33 8.32 1.69
N GLY A 206 15.13 7.34 0.80
CA GLY A 206 14.29 6.13 0.93
C GLY A 206 13.14 6.20 1.94
N SER A 207 12.59 5.05 2.32
CA SER A 207 11.28 5.02 2.96
C SER A 207 11.24 4.14 4.18
N ARG A 208 10.53 4.60 5.22
CA ARG A 208 10.11 3.75 6.33
C ARG A 208 8.64 3.44 6.13
N THR A 209 8.32 2.18 5.89
CA THR A 209 6.96 1.76 5.53
C THR A 209 6.41 0.80 6.59
N GLN A 210 5.09 0.80 6.78
CA GLN A 210 4.39 -0.20 7.60
C GLN A 210 3.56 -1.16 6.75
N THR A 211 3.61 -0.97 5.44
CA THR A 211 2.88 -1.75 4.46
C THR A 211 3.68 -1.81 3.17
N GLU A 212 3.69 -2.98 2.54
CA GLU A 212 4.25 -3.18 1.21
C GLU A 212 3.31 -4.06 0.40
N GLU A 213 3.29 -3.83 -0.91
CA GLU A 213 2.65 -4.67 -1.90
C GLU A 213 3.62 -4.79 -3.07
N LEU A 214 3.97 -6.03 -3.41
CA LEU A 214 4.96 -6.35 -4.41
C LEU A 214 4.43 -7.46 -5.31
N VAL A 215 4.56 -7.24 -6.61
CA VAL A 215 4.22 -8.21 -7.65
C VAL A 215 5.42 -8.35 -8.58
N ILE A 216 5.91 -9.58 -8.74
CA ILE A 216 7.00 -9.91 -9.67
C ILE A 216 6.56 -11.10 -10.50
N ARG A 217 6.90 -11.06 -11.79
CA ARG A 217 6.73 -12.19 -12.70
C ARG A 217 8.09 -12.70 -13.13
N PHE A 218 8.26 -14.01 -13.11
CA PHE A 218 9.51 -14.65 -13.49
C PHE A 218 9.24 -15.92 -14.30
N LYS A 219 10.26 -16.35 -15.05
CA LYS A 219 10.32 -17.62 -15.77
C LYS A 219 11.77 -18.10 -15.72
N THR A 220 12.00 -19.36 -15.36
CA THR A 220 13.36 -19.92 -15.26
C THR A 220 13.33 -21.44 -15.35
N SER A 221 14.48 -22.05 -15.68
CA SER A 221 14.74 -23.48 -15.54
C SER A 221 15.55 -23.82 -14.28
N ARG A 222 16.09 -22.82 -13.58
CA ARG A 222 16.92 -23.00 -12.39
C ARG A 222 16.06 -23.20 -11.12
N PRO A 223 16.33 -24.23 -10.29
CA PRO A 223 15.55 -24.50 -9.08
C PRO A 223 15.89 -23.56 -7.92
N ALA A 224 16.95 -22.75 -8.04
CA ALA A 224 17.36 -21.80 -7.03
C ALA A 224 17.88 -20.51 -7.69
N GLY A 225 17.67 -19.38 -7.01
CA GLY A 225 18.11 -18.06 -7.46
C GLY A 225 17.39 -16.94 -6.71
N LEU A 226 18.11 -15.86 -6.39
CA LEU A 226 17.49 -14.68 -5.77
C LEU A 226 16.72 -13.89 -6.85
N LEU A 227 15.51 -13.46 -6.49
CA LEU A 227 14.67 -12.61 -7.34
C LEU A 227 14.67 -11.17 -6.83
N LEU A 228 14.76 -10.97 -5.52
CA LEU A 228 14.71 -9.65 -4.94
C LEU A 228 15.35 -9.64 -3.57
N LEU A 229 16.20 -8.66 -3.34
CA LEU A 229 16.67 -8.28 -2.01
C LEU A 229 16.44 -6.79 -1.79
N THR A 230 15.80 -6.45 -0.67
CA THR A 230 15.86 -5.10 -0.10
C THR A 230 16.86 -5.10 1.05
N SER A 231 17.82 -4.20 1.04
CA SER A 231 18.64 -3.90 2.21
C SER A 231 18.23 -2.55 2.80
N ALA A 232 18.35 -2.40 4.11
CA ALA A 232 18.48 -1.09 4.73
C ALA A 232 19.97 -0.72 4.86
N GLU A 233 20.29 0.58 4.95
CA GLU A 233 21.66 1.04 5.27
C GLU A 233 22.14 0.50 6.63
N SER A 234 23.46 0.61 6.89
CA SER A 234 24.22 0.01 8.02
C SER A 234 23.66 0.15 9.43
N SER A 235 22.61 0.97 9.65
CA SER A 235 21.94 1.14 10.94
C SER A 235 20.71 0.25 11.15
N SER A 236 20.26 -0.50 10.13
CA SER A 236 19.11 -1.41 10.25
C SER A 236 19.43 -2.78 9.66
N SER A 237 18.92 -3.82 10.32
CA SER A 237 19.00 -5.21 9.85
C SER A 237 17.73 -5.65 9.09
N ASP A 238 16.82 -4.72 8.84
CA ASP A 238 15.58 -4.97 8.12
C ASP A 238 15.89 -5.44 6.69
N ARG A 239 15.29 -6.56 6.29
CA ARG A 239 15.44 -7.11 4.94
C ARG A 239 14.19 -7.85 4.49
N LEU A 240 13.92 -7.77 3.19
CA LEU A 240 13.01 -8.66 2.47
C LEU A 240 13.84 -9.33 1.39
N GLU A 241 13.87 -10.65 1.45
CA GLU A 241 14.50 -11.49 0.45
C GLU A 241 13.43 -12.38 -0.18
N ILE A 242 13.33 -12.38 -1.50
CA ILE A 242 12.46 -13.27 -2.26
C ILE A 242 13.32 -14.00 -3.28
N GLY A 243 13.21 -15.33 -3.32
CA GLY A 243 13.96 -16.14 -4.25
C GLY A 243 13.37 -17.53 -4.42
N LEU A 244 13.94 -18.30 -5.33
CA LEU A 244 13.66 -19.72 -5.50
C LEU A 244 14.56 -20.55 -4.61
N VAL A 245 13.97 -21.56 -3.96
CA VAL A 245 14.67 -22.62 -3.22
C VAL A 245 13.98 -23.94 -3.55
N ALA A 246 14.73 -24.88 -4.12
CA ALA A 246 14.22 -26.19 -4.55
C ALA A 246 12.95 -26.09 -5.43
N GLY A 247 12.97 -25.16 -6.40
CA GLY A 247 11.87 -24.94 -7.35
C GLY A 247 10.65 -24.22 -6.77
N ARG A 248 10.70 -23.76 -5.52
CA ARG A 248 9.59 -23.08 -4.83
C ARG A 248 9.97 -21.67 -4.42
N VAL A 249 8.99 -20.77 -4.33
CA VAL A 249 9.24 -19.37 -3.95
C VAL A 249 9.32 -19.25 -2.44
N ARG A 250 10.44 -18.77 -1.93
CA ARG A 250 10.66 -18.43 -0.53
C ARG A 250 10.70 -16.90 -0.37
N ALA A 251 10.01 -16.40 0.64
CA ALA A 251 10.21 -15.05 1.16
C ALA A 251 10.77 -15.12 2.58
N ASN A 252 11.90 -14.47 2.82
CA ASN A 252 12.47 -14.24 4.15
C ASN A 252 12.32 -12.77 4.51
N VAL A 253 11.73 -12.50 5.67
CA VAL A 253 11.48 -11.14 6.16
C VAL A 253 12.10 -10.99 7.53
N ARG A 254 13.03 -10.05 7.65
CA ARG A 254 13.60 -9.61 8.92
C ARG A 254 13.17 -8.18 9.20
N LEU A 255 12.61 -7.94 10.38
CA LEU A 255 12.29 -6.60 10.90
C LEU A 255 12.82 -6.50 12.33
N GLY A 256 13.88 -5.73 12.52
CA GLY A 256 14.64 -5.67 13.77
C GLY A 256 15.20 -7.04 14.18
N ASP A 257 14.76 -7.54 15.33
CA ASP A 257 15.12 -8.83 15.92
C ASP A 257 14.24 -10.00 15.44
N ARG A 258 13.20 -9.72 14.65
CA ARG A 258 12.23 -10.73 14.19
C ARG A 258 12.54 -11.19 12.80
N GLU A 259 12.49 -12.50 12.58
CA GLU A 259 12.69 -13.11 11.26
C GLU A 259 11.63 -14.17 10.98
N LYS A 260 11.10 -14.19 9.75
CA LYS A 260 10.13 -15.20 9.30
C LYS A 260 10.40 -15.62 7.87
N ASN A 261 10.22 -16.92 7.62
CA ASN A 261 10.24 -17.52 6.30
C ASN A 261 8.81 -17.91 5.88
N LEU A 262 8.47 -17.63 4.63
CA LEU A 262 7.26 -18.09 3.95
C LEU A 262 7.70 -18.88 2.72
N LEU A 263 7.05 -20.02 2.46
CA LEU A 263 7.32 -20.85 1.29
C LEU A 263 6.00 -21.06 0.53
N ALA A 264 5.95 -20.69 -0.75
CA ALA A 264 4.79 -20.78 -1.61
C ALA A 264 5.17 -21.39 -2.98
N GLY A 265 4.15 -21.72 -3.79
CA GLY A 265 4.29 -22.56 -4.97
C GLY A 265 4.06 -24.01 -4.60
N LEU A 266 2.88 -24.56 -4.92
CA LEU A 266 2.53 -25.95 -4.61
C LEU A 266 3.24 -26.92 -5.56
N THR A 267 3.53 -26.46 -6.77
CA THR A 267 4.28 -27.15 -7.81
C THR A 267 5.70 -26.59 -7.91
N VAL A 268 6.53 -27.30 -8.68
CA VAL A 268 7.86 -26.86 -9.07
C VAL A 268 7.71 -25.76 -10.13
N LEU A 269 8.31 -24.58 -9.88
CA LEU A 269 8.14 -23.35 -10.65
C LEU A 269 9.32 -23.04 -11.58
N ASN A 270 10.29 -23.95 -11.68
CA ASN A 270 11.39 -23.86 -12.63
C ASN A 270 11.12 -24.69 -13.90
N ASP A 271 9.88 -24.61 -14.38
CA ASP A 271 9.33 -25.33 -15.54
C ASP A 271 9.47 -24.52 -16.85
N ASN A 272 10.16 -23.40 -16.81
CA ASN A 272 10.27 -22.45 -17.92
C ASN A 272 8.91 -21.89 -18.37
N ASN A 273 7.93 -21.73 -17.48
CA ASN A 273 6.71 -20.96 -17.69
C ASN A 273 6.69 -19.67 -16.86
N TRP A 274 5.77 -18.77 -17.17
CA TRP A 274 5.59 -17.53 -16.43
C TRP A 274 4.82 -17.77 -15.13
N HIS A 275 5.42 -17.36 -14.02
CA HIS A 275 4.79 -17.39 -12.70
C HIS A 275 4.67 -15.98 -12.13
N THR A 276 3.61 -15.72 -11.38
CA THR A 276 3.34 -14.44 -10.70
C THR A 276 3.44 -14.59 -9.20
N VAL A 277 4.44 -13.94 -8.60
CA VAL A 277 4.63 -13.85 -7.15
C VAL A 277 3.97 -12.56 -6.64
N ARG A 278 3.09 -12.70 -5.65
CA ARG A 278 2.51 -11.57 -4.92
C ARG A 278 2.92 -11.66 -3.45
N PHE A 279 3.69 -10.68 -2.99
CA PHE A 279 4.03 -10.49 -1.59
C PHE A 279 3.32 -9.25 -1.05
N SER A 280 2.77 -9.35 0.16
CA SER A 280 2.27 -8.17 0.87
C SER A 280 2.52 -8.26 2.36
N ARG A 281 2.82 -7.12 2.96
CA ARG A 281 2.92 -6.96 4.40
C ARG A 281 1.96 -5.88 4.87
N ARG A 282 1.26 -6.16 5.98
CA ARG A 282 0.41 -5.21 6.71
C ARG A 282 0.81 -5.23 8.18
N ALA A 283 1.60 -4.25 8.60
CA ALA A 283 2.30 -4.25 9.89
C ALA A 283 3.09 -5.55 10.12
N SER A 284 2.69 -6.38 11.07
CA SER A 284 3.32 -7.68 11.36
C SER A 284 2.77 -8.84 10.52
N ASN A 285 1.73 -8.64 9.72
CA ASN A 285 1.13 -9.72 8.94
C ASN A 285 1.80 -9.83 7.57
N LEU A 286 2.36 -10.99 7.27
CA LEU A 286 2.98 -11.32 5.99
C LEU A 286 2.05 -12.21 5.17
N ARG A 287 2.02 -11.99 3.86
CA ARG A 287 1.28 -12.80 2.89
C ARG A 287 2.14 -13.03 1.66
N LEU A 288 2.26 -14.29 1.24
CA LEU A 288 2.93 -14.71 0.01
C LEU A 288 2.00 -15.60 -0.83
N GLN A 289 1.91 -15.33 -2.13
CA GLN A 289 1.04 -16.04 -3.07
C GLN A 289 1.74 -16.24 -4.41
N VAL A 290 1.53 -17.39 -5.04
CA VAL A 290 2.02 -17.69 -6.40
C VAL A 290 0.83 -18.11 -7.26
N ASP A 291 0.71 -17.57 -8.47
CA ASP A 291 -0.26 -17.96 -9.52
C ASP A 291 -1.73 -18.03 -9.07
N GLY A 292 -2.14 -17.13 -8.16
CA GLY A 292 -3.51 -17.10 -7.68
C GLY A 292 -3.90 -18.23 -6.71
N THR A 293 -2.98 -19.15 -6.39
CA THR A 293 -3.19 -20.23 -5.40
C THR A 293 -3.47 -19.69 -4.00
N GLN A 294 -3.89 -20.55 -3.06
CA GLN A 294 -4.18 -20.13 -1.70
C GLN A 294 -2.96 -19.44 -1.05
N PRO A 295 -3.09 -18.20 -0.54
CA PRO A 295 -1.96 -17.46 -0.01
C PRO A 295 -1.49 -18.01 1.34
N VAL A 296 -0.16 -18.09 1.52
CA VAL A 296 0.47 -18.37 2.81
C VAL A 296 0.49 -17.10 3.65
N ARG A 297 0.01 -17.19 4.90
CA ARG A 297 -0.08 -16.04 5.82
C ARG A 297 0.65 -16.34 7.13
N VAL A 298 1.56 -15.45 7.52
CA VAL A 298 2.38 -15.63 8.73
C VAL A 298 2.47 -14.30 9.49
N PRO A 299 2.13 -14.24 10.79
CA PRO A 299 2.44 -13.10 11.62
C PRO A 299 3.92 -13.10 12.05
N LEU A 300 4.56 -11.94 12.06
CA LEU A 300 5.91 -11.71 12.57
C LEU A 300 6.00 -11.82 14.10
N ASN A 301 4.89 -11.63 14.83
CA ASN A 301 4.87 -11.66 16.30
C ASN A 301 4.24 -12.98 16.81
N LYS A 302 4.74 -13.50 17.94
CA LYS A 302 3.92 -14.33 18.84
C LYS A 302 2.95 -13.39 19.57
N ARG A 303 1.67 -13.76 19.75
CA ARG A 303 0.70 -12.95 20.49
C ARG A 303 1.17 -12.78 21.94
N THR A 304 1.71 -11.61 22.28
CA THR A 304 1.83 -11.14 23.66
C THR A 304 1.34 -9.69 23.74
N SER A 305 0.30 -9.52 24.55
CA SER A 305 -0.27 -8.32 25.16
C SER A 305 -0.20 -6.99 24.40
N GLY A 306 -1.35 -6.60 23.82
CA GLY A 306 -1.96 -5.27 23.98
C GLY A 306 -1.31 -4.03 23.35
N VAL A 307 -0.03 -4.07 22.97
CA VAL A 307 0.66 -2.92 22.37
C VAL A 307 1.24 -3.34 21.02
N HIS A 308 0.50 -3.02 19.95
CA HIS A 308 0.97 -3.20 18.59
C HIS A 308 2.05 -2.16 18.27
N GLN A 309 3.31 -2.46 18.59
CA GLN A 309 4.41 -1.70 18.01
C GLN A 309 4.42 -2.00 16.50
N LEU A 310 4.00 -1.02 15.70
CA LEU A 310 3.94 -1.12 14.25
C LEU A 310 5.35 -1.33 13.72
N ALA A 311 5.65 -2.57 13.32
CA ALA A 311 6.93 -2.91 12.70
C ALA A 311 7.10 -2.04 11.45
N ARG A 312 8.16 -1.24 11.44
CA ARG A 312 8.54 -0.40 10.30
C ARG A 312 9.60 -1.19 9.53
N MET A 313 9.46 -1.24 8.22
CA MET A 313 10.52 -1.70 7.34
C MET A 313 11.20 -0.47 6.79
N MET A 314 12.51 -0.36 6.96
CA MET A 314 13.27 0.61 6.20
C MET A 314 13.56 0.03 4.81
N VAL A 315 12.88 0.56 3.79
CA VAL A 315 13.21 0.32 2.38
C VAL A 315 14.09 1.48 1.93
N ARG A 316 15.40 1.35 2.16
CA ARG A 316 16.44 2.25 1.62
C ARG A 316 17.49 1.37 0.98
N GLY A 317 17.31 1.03 -0.28
CA GLY A 317 18.35 0.30 -0.98
C GLY A 317 17.84 -0.43 -2.21
N SER A 318 18.49 -0.11 -3.32
CA SER A 318 18.79 -0.99 -4.45
C SER A 318 18.06 -2.33 -4.45
N LEU A 319 17.03 -2.44 -5.27
CA LEU A 319 16.46 -3.72 -5.67
C LEU A 319 17.55 -4.54 -6.39
N MET A 320 18.26 -5.42 -5.67
CA MET A 320 19.24 -6.33 -6.28
C MET A 320 18.54 -7.60 -6.77
N LEU A 321 18.41 -7.73 -8.08
CA LEU A 321 18.15 -9.01 -8.75
C LEU A 321 19.52 -9.66 -8.97
N THR A 322 19.91 -10.64 -8.15
CA THR A 322 21.12 -11.44 -8.40
C THR A 322 20.71 -12.90 -8.47
N THR A 323 21.23 -13.66 -9.42
CA THR A 323 21.18 -15.13 -9.33
C THR A 323 22.50 -15.56 -8.73
N ILE A 324 22.49 -16.06 -7.50
CA ILE A 324 23.71 -16.66 -6.94
C ILE A 324 23.88 -18.03 -7.60
N ASP A 325 24.89 -18.15 -8.45
CA ASP A 325 25.42 -19.44 -8.88
C ASP A 325 26.03 -20.13 -7.66
N GLY A 326 25.23 -20.98 -7.00
CA GLY A 326 25.77 -22.02 -6.13
C GLY A 326 26.43 -23.07 -7.03
N ASN A 327 27.72 -22.89 -7.34
CA ASN A 327 28.52 -23.95 -7.93
C ASN A 327 28.42 -25.20 -7.05
N CYS A 328 27.76 -26.24 -7.54
CA CYS A 328 27.99 -27.61 -7.10
C CYS A 328 29.05 -28.20 -8.03
N HIS A 329 30.31 -28.15 -7.59
CA HIS A 329 31.35 -29.10 -7.92
C HIS A 329 32.06 -29.49 -6.63
#